data_AF-A0A8E9YIR7-F1
#
_entry.id   AF-A0A8E9YIR7-F1
#
_cell.length_a   1.000
_cell.length_b   1.000
_cell.length_c   1.000
_cell.angle_alpha   90.00
_cell.angle_beta   90.00
_cell.angle_gamma   90.00
#
_symmetry.space_group_name_H-M   'P 1'
#
loop_
_entity.id
_entity.type
_entity.pdbx_description
1 polymer ?
#
loop_
_entity_poly.entity_id
_entity_poly.type
_entity_poly.pdbx_seq_one_letter_code
_entity_poly.pdbx_strand_id
1 'polypeptide(L)'
;MHTLLLLAALSNQITFTTTQQGDIYTVIPLVTLNEPCVCQVQILSVRDGAGGQSHTQQKQTLSLPANQPIELSRLSVNISSEDSVKIIVTVSDGQSLHLSQQWPPSAQ
;
A
#
# COMPACT_ATOMS: atom_id res chain seq x y z
N MET A 1 31.86 19.44 15.08
CA MET A 1 30.83 19.39 14.03
C MET A 1 29.52 19.01 14.70
N HIS A 2 28.45 19.80 14.56
CA HIS A 2 27.15 19.47 15.17
C HIS A 2 26.36 18.59 14.20
N THR A 3 26.23 17.31 14.53
CA THR A 3 25.40 16.37 13.77
C THR A 3 23.94 16.72 14.07
N LEU A 4 23.26 17.37 13.12
CA LEU A 4 21.81 17.55 13.16
C LEU A 4 21.16 16.17 12.98
N LEU A 5 20.70 15.58 14.07
CA LEU A 5 19.83 14.40 14.04
C LEU A 5 18.44 14.87 13.59
N LEU A 6 18.09 14.60 12.34
CA LEU A 6 16.71 14.69 11.86
C LEU A 6 15.92 13.55 12.52
N LEU A 7 15.13 13.88 13.53
CA LEU A 7 14.09 12.99 14.04
C LEU A 7 13.04 12.89 12.94
N ALA A 8 13.02 11.78 12.22
CA ALA A 8 11.87 11.44 11.39
C ALA A 8 10.67 11.30 12.32
N ALA A 9 9.71 12.22 12.21
CA ALA A 9 8.43 12.02 12.88
C ALA A 9 7.82 10.76 12.29
N LEU A 10 7.68 9.71 13.11
CA LEU A 10 6.87 8.56 12.77
C LEU A 10 5.50 9.14 12.42
N SER A 11 5.12 9.03 11.16
CA SER A 11 3.84 9.51 10.66
C SER A 11 3.06 8.30 10.18
N ASN A 12 1.75 8.34 10.39
CA ASN A 12 0.84 7.35 9.86
C ASN A 12 0.99 7.32 8.34
N GLN A 13 1.48 6.22 7.78
CA GLN A 13 1.78 6.15 6.36
C GLN A 13 1.52 4.76 5.79
N ILE A 14 1.24 4.73 4.49
CA ILE A 14 1.22 3.51 3.68
C ILE A 14 2.34 3.63 2.66
N THR A 15 3.15 2.58 2.54
CA THR A 15 4.24 2.46 1.57
C THR A 15 4.12 1.15 0.80
N PHE A 16 4.83 1.02 -0.32
CA PHE A 16 4.79 -0.18 -1.14
C PHE A 16 6.21 -0.70 -1.39
N THR A 17 6.47 -1.93 -0.97
CA THR A 17 7.64 -2.67 -1.45
C THR A 17 7.26 -3.38 -2.74
N THR A 18 8.08 -3.21 -3.78
CA THR A 18 7.83 -3.82 -5.08
C THR A 18 9.07 -4.59 -5.52
N THR A 19 8.88 -5.82 -6.00
CA THR A 19 9.90 -6.57 -6.73
C THR A 19 9.38 -6.92 -8.11
N GLN A 20 10.29 -7.04 -9.07
CA GLN A 20 9.97 -7.37 -10.45
C GLN A 20 10.83 -8.55 -10.92
N GLN A 21 10.21 -9.54 -11.55
CA GLN A 21 10.88 -10.63 -12.24
C GLN A 21 10.20 -10.85 -13.60
N GLY A 22 10.85 -10.36 -14.67
CA GLY A 22 10.20 -10.25 -15.98
C GLY A 22 8.99 -9.32 -15.90
N ASP A 23 7.84 -9.78 -16.37
CA ASP A 23 6.57 -9.02 -16.33
C ASP A 23 5.79 -9.22 -15.03
N ILE A 24 6.28 -10.04 -14.10
CA ILE A 24 5.61 -10.30 -12.83
C ILE A 24 6.11 -9.31 -11.78
N TYR A 25 5.19 -8.49 -11.27
CA TYR A 25 5.40 -7.59 -10.15
C TYR A 25 4.79 -8.18 -8.89
N THR A 26 5.59 -8.24 -7.82
CA THR A 26 5.09 -8.52 -6.47
C THR A 26 5.03 -7.21 -5.69
N VAL A 27 3.81 -6.79 -5.33
CA VAL A 27 3.54 -5.55 -4.60
C VAL A 27 3.07 -5.89 -3.18
N ILE A 28 3.82 -5.42 -2.20
CA ILE A 28 3.56 -5.61 -0.78
C ILE A 28 3.26 -4.23 -0.17
N PRO A 29 1.99 -3.90 0.07
CA PRO A 29 1.64 -2.71 0.84
C PRO A 29 1.99 -2.90 2.31
N LEU A 30 2.68 -1.92 2.88
CA LEU A 30 2.99 -1.83 4.30
C LEU A 30 2.31 -0.61 4.91
N VAL A 31 1.84 -0.75 6.14
CA VAL A 31 1.36 0.37 6.95
C VAL A 31 2.22 0.53 8.20
N THR A 32 2.55 1.78 8.54
CA THR A 32 3.15 2.14 9.84
C THR A 32 2.20 3.13 10.50
N LEU A 33 1.81 2.83 11.74
CA LEU A 33 0.92 3.67 12.55
C LEU A 33 1.64 4.18 13.80
N ASN A 34 1.25 5.35 14.30
CA ASN A 34 1.78 5.93 15.53
C ASN A 34 1.07 5.39 16.78
N GLU A 35 -0.20 5.01 16.63
CA GLU A 35 -1.06 4.47 17.68
C GLU A 35 -1.69 3.15 17.20
N PRO A 36 -1.89 2.17 18.08
CA PRO A 36 -2.52 0.91 17.71
C PRO A 36 -4.02 1.11 17.42
N CYS A 37 -4.58 0.33 16.48
CA CYS A 37 -6.00 0.40 16.15
C CYS A 37 -6.58 -0.97 15.79
N VAL A 38 -7.91 -1.09 15.90
CA VAL A 38 -8.68 -2.06 15.11
C VAL A 38 -9.13 -1.32 13.86
N CYS A 39 -8.48 -1.58 12.73
CA CYS A 39 -8.66 -0.83 11.51
C CYS A 39 -9.26 -1.70 10.41
N GLN A 40 -10.10 -1.07 9.59
CA GLN A 40 -10.53 -1.61 8.32
C GLN A 40 -9.48 -1.30 7.26
N VAL A 41 -8.98 -2.35 6.63
CA VAL A 41 -8.04 -2.30 5.51
C VAL A 41 -8.79 -2.69 4.25
N GLN A 42 -8.76 -1.82 3.25
CA GLN A 42 -9.28 -2.08 1.92
C GLN A 42 -8.16 -2.01 0.89
N ILE A 43 -8.09 -3.02 0.02
CA ILE A 43 -7.13 -3.08 -1.08
C ILE A 43 -7.93 -3.27 -2.37
N LEU A 44 -7.85 -2.28 -3.24
CA LEU A 44 -8.44 -2.30 -4.58
C LEU A 44 -7.31 -2.44 -5.59
N SER A 45 -7.35 -3.44 -6.46
CA SER A 45 -6.42 -3.60 -7.58
C SER A 45 -7.18 -3.65 -8.89
N VAL A 46 -6.74 -2.84 -9.85
CA VAL A 46 -7.24 -2.81 -11.22
C VAL A 46 -6.03 -2.96 -12.14
N ARG A 47 -6.11 -3.89 -13.07
CA ARG A 47 -5.18 -3.98 -14.20
C ARG A 47 -5.97 -4.00 -15.49
N ASP A 48 -5.62 -3.13 -16.42
CA ASP A 48 -6.17 -3.10 -17.77
C ASP A 48 -5.05 -3.39 -18.77
N GLY A 49 -5.31 -4.21 -19.77
CA GLY A 49 -4.30 -4.68 -20.71
C GLY A 49 -4.94 -5.36 -21.92
N ALA A 50 -4.12 -5.68 -22.93
CA ALA A 50 -4.61 -6.27 -24.18
C ALA A 50 -5.36 -7.61 -23.98
N GLY A 51 -4.98 -8.37 -22.95
CA GLY A 51 -5.64 -9.62 -22.56
C GLY A 51 -6.92 -9.45 -21.73
N GLY A 52 -7.33 -8.21 -21.45
CA GLY A 52 -8.52 -7.87 -20.68
C GLY A 52 -8.22 -7.26 -19.31
N GLN A 53 -9.30 -6.89 -18.62
CA GLN A 53 -9.27 -6.22 -17.33
C GLN A 53 -9.40 -7.20 -16.17
N SER A 54 -8.59 -7.01 -15.12
CA SER A 54 -8.79 -7.63 -13.82
C SER A 54 -9.09 -6.57 -12.77
N HIS A 55 -10.03 -6.89 -11.89
CA HIS A 55 -10.47 -6.01 -10.81
C HIS A 55 -10.67 -6.85 -9.54
N THR A 56 -9.94 -6.50 -8.47
CA THR A 56 -10.08 -7.15 -7.17
C THR A 56 -10.29 -6.11 -6.09
N GLN A 57 -11.19 -6.42 -5.16
CA GLN A 57 -11.39 -5.64 -3.95
C GLN A 57 -11.34 -6.60 -2.76
N GLN A 58 -10.43 -6.32 -1.84
CA GLN A 58 -10.27 -7.04 -0.58
C GLN A 58 -10.58 -6.08 0.55
N LYS A 59 -11.29 -6.56 1.56
CA LYS A 59 -11.66 -5.77 2.73
C LYS A 59 -11.55 -6.63 3.97
N GLN A 60 -10.74 -6.21 4.93
CA GLN A 60 -10.47 -6.96 6.14
C GLN A 60 -10.37 -6.03 7.34
N THR A 61 -10.84 -6.48 8.50
CA THR A 61 -10.58 -5.77 9.77
C THR A 61 -9.39 -6.42 10.46
N LEU A 62 -8.40 -5.62 10.84
CA LEU A 62 -7.14 -6.06 11.44
C LEU A 62 -6.85 -5.27 12.72
N SER A 63 -6.30 -5.95 13.72
CA SER A 63 -5.66 -5.28 14.85
C SER A 63 -4.24 -4.92 14.47
N LEU A 64 -3.96 -3.63 14.28
CA LEU A 64 -2.67 -3.12 13.82
C LEU A 64 -1.91 -2.50 15.01
N PRO A 65 -0.66 -2.93 15.28
CA PRO A 65 0.19 -2.33 16.28
C PRO A 65 0.80 -1.00 15.80
N ALA A 66 1.30 -0.20 16.74
CA ALA A 66 2.03 1.02 16.46
C ALA A 66 3.54 0.79 16.22
N ASN A 67 4.19 1.79 15.63
CA ASN A 67 5.63 2.02 15.56
C ASN A 67 6.45 0.94 14.83
N GLN A 68 5.80 0.12 14.02
CA GLN A 68 6.47 -0.85 13.15
C GLN A 68 5.69 -1.03 11.84
N PRO A 69 6.40 -1.30 10.73
CA PRO A 69 5.76 -1.58 9.45
C PRO A 69 5.08 -2.95 9.49
N ILE A 70 3.83 -3.01 9.04
CA ILE A 70 3.03 -4.24 8.94
C ILE A 70 2.68 -4.49 7.49
N GLU A 71 3.04 -5.68 6.96
CA GLU A 71 2.59 -6.14 5.65
C GLU A 71 1.08 -6.37 5.67
N LEU A 72 0.35 -5.74 4.76
CA LEU A 72 -1.11 -5.86 4.67
C LEU A 72 -1.54 -7.01 3.74
N SER A 73 -0.77 -7.27 2.69
CA SER A 73 -1.02 -8.33 1.70
C SER A 73 0.22 -8.54 0.82
N ARG A 74 0.19 -9.55 -0.06
CA ARG A 74 1.19 -9.79 -1.10
C ARG A 74 0.47 -10.02 -2.42
N LEU A 75 0.51 -9.03 -3.31
CA LEU A 75 -0.16 -9.03 -4.60
C LEU A 75 0.83 -9.42 -5.69
N SER A 76 0.50 -10.41 -6.52
CA SER A 76 1.26 -10.74 -7.72
C SER A 76 0.46 -10.31 -8.95
N VAL A 77 1.03 -9.43 -9.77
CA VAL A 77 0.37 -8.88 -10.96
C VAL A 77 1.31 -9.02 -12.13
N ASN A 78 0.81 -9.57 -13.24
CA ASN A 78 1.54 -9.61 -14.50
C ASN A 78 1.23 -8.33 -15.29
N ILE A 79 2.25 -7.52 -15.59
CA ILE A 79 2.12 -6.19 -16.19
C ILE A 79 3.08 -6.11 -17.39
N SER A 80 2.52 -6.05 -18.60
CA SER A 80 3.26 -5.80 -19.83
C SER A 80 3.37 -4.30 -20.13
N SER A 81 4.16 -3.89 -21.14
CA SER A 81 4.46 -2.47 -21.42
C SER A 81 3.24 -1.58 -21.72
N GLU A 82 2.19 -2.17 -22.29
CA GLU A 82 0.95 -1.47 -22.66
C GLU A 82 -0.13 -1.59 -21.58
N ASP A 83 0.13 -2.33 -20.49
CA ASP A 83 -0.83 -2.50 -19.42
C ASP A 83 -0.84 -1.26 -18.51
N SER A 84 -2.02 -0.91 -18.01
CA SER A 84 -2.17 0.03 -16.90
C SER A 84 -2.52 -0.74 -15.63
N VAL A 85 -1.96 -0.31 -14.51
CA VAL A 85 -2.24 -0.93 -13.21
C VAL A 85 -2.45 0.14 -12.15
N LYS A 86 -3.37 -0.12 -11.24
CA LYS A 86 -3.69 0.75 -10.11
C LYS A 86 -4.06 -0.09 -8.90
N ILE A 87 -3.28 0.04 -7.84
CA ILE A 87 -3.50 -0.57 -6.53
C ILE A 87 -3.73 0.56 -5.54
N ILE A 88 -4.92 0.65 -4.96
CA ILE A 88 -5.27 1.62 -3.93
C ILE A 88 -5.43 0.87 -2.61
N VAL A 89 -4.71 1.35 -1.60
CA VAL A 89 -4.79 0.82 -0.24
C VAL A 89 -5.36 1.90 0.66
N THR A 90 -6.41 1.55 1.40
CA THR A 90 -7.06 2.41 2.38
C THR A 90 -7.01 1.75 3.74
N VAL A 91 -6.60 2.50 4.77
CA VAL A 91 -6.61 2.05 6.17
C VAL A 91 -7.38 3.07 6.99
N SER A 92 -8.44 2.65 7.68
CA SER A 92 -9.23 3.54 8.52
C SER A 92 -9.71 2.87 9.80
N ASP A 93 -9.76 3.64 10.88
CA ASP A 93 -10.35 3.25 12.18
C ASP A 93 -11.85 3.62 12.29
N GLY A 94 -12.43 4.24 11.25
CA GLY A 94 -13.80 4.76 11.25
C GLY A 94 -13.98 6.07 12.03
N GLN A 95 -12.89 6.69 12.48
CA GLN A 95 -12.87 7.92 13.25
C GLN A 95 -11.90 8.93 12.62
N SER A 96 -10.73 9.16 13.22
CA SER A 96 -9.78 10.19 12.80
C SER A 96 -8.68 9.65 11.90
N LEU A 97 -8.40 8.33 11.94
CA LEU A 97 -7.42 7.72 11.06
C LEU A 97 -8.08 7.36 9.72
N HIS A 98 -7.60 7.98 8.66
CA HIS A 98 -7.95 7.61 7.29
C HIS A 98 -6.75 7.84 6.38
N LEU A 99 -6.04 6.77 6.04
CA LEU A 99 -4.92 6.77 5.11
C LEU A 99 -5.38 6.20 3.78
N SER A 100 -4.96 6.80 2.68
CA SER A 100 -5.14 6.24 1.33
C SER A 100 -3.91 6.51 0.50
N GLN A 101 -3.35 5.47 -0.11
CA GLN A 101 -2.20 5.58 -1.00
C GLN A 101 -2.37 4.69 -2.22
N GLN A 102 -1.70 5.08 -3.31
CA GLN A 102 -1.77 4.39 -4.60
C GLN A 102 -0.40 3.89 -5.02
N TRP A 103 -0.37 2.69 -5.61
CA TRP A 103 0.72 2.17 -6.40
C TRP A 103 0.25 1.84 -7.83
N PRO A 104 1.02 2.10 -8.88
CA PRO A 104 2.21 2.94 -8.89
C PRO A 104 1.87 4.36 -8.41
N PRO A 105 2.84 5.12 -7.87
CA PRO A 105 2.61 6.50 -7.48
C PRO A 105 2.05 7.28 -8.67
N SER A 106 1.03 8.10 -8.44
CA SER A 106 0.56 9.02 -9.48
C SER A 106 1.73 9.93 -9.89
N ALA A 107 1.92 10.14 -11.19
CA ALA A 107 2.84 11.17 -11.66
C ALA A 107 2.43 12.51 -11.01
N GLN A 108 3.40 13.19 -10.37
CA GLN A 108 3.22 14.54 -9.82
C GLN A 108 3.14 15.57 -10.94
#